data_AF-A0A942DT10-F1
#
_entry.id   AF-A0A942DT10-F1
#
_cell.length_a   1.000
_cell.length_b   1.000
_cell.length_c   1.000
_cell.angle_alpha   90.00
_cell.angle_beta   90.00
_cell.angle_gamma   90.00
#
_symmetry.space_group_name_H-M   'P 1'
#
loop_
_entity.id
_entity.type
_entity.pdbx_description
1 polymer ?
#
loop_
_entity_poly.entity_id
_entity_poly.type
_entity_poly.pdbx_seq_one_letter_code
_entity_poly.pdbx_strand_id
1 'polypeptide(L)'
;MKNFIVFTTVVLSGFSALAGIPSDLQDLIPSGKNTASLSGKTQDNKPCQVELSASNTSFSAALSVLKSNGDLDSRRSGAFQIGFGYTLQSISSQNNIVSAVSFHKAEEQYSSDARTTLHVAKNQGAIQAVQVIVEEKGFFKFKTVIKETCSIK
;
A
#
# COMPACT_ATOMS: atom_id res chain seq x y z
N MET A 1 45.49 33.76 23.70
CA MET A 1 44.93 32.73 22.79
C MET A 1 43.60 32.27 23.35
N LYS A 2 42.50 32.49 22.62
CA LYS A 2 41.21 31.80 22.82
C LYS A 2 40.38 32.01 21.55
N ASN A 3 40.44 31.02 20.66
CA ASN A 3 39.63 30.97 19.45
C ASN A 3 38.22 30.54 19.86
N PHE A 4 37.23 31.39 19.60
CA PHE A 4 35.82 31.00 19.69
C PHE A 4 35.40 30.38 18.36
N ILE A 5 35.09 29.09 18.38
CA ILE A 5 34.49 28.38 17.25
C ILE A 5 32.98 28.60 17.34
N VAL A 6 32.42 29.25 16.33
CA VAL A 6 30.96 29.40 16.17
C VAL A 6 30.45 28.12 15.50
N PHE A 7 29.63 27.34 16.20
CA PHE A 7 28.89 26.23 15.61
C PHE A 7 27.64 26.77 14.93
N THR A 8 27.65 26.84 13.60
CA THR A 8 26.45 27.12 12.80
C THR A 8 25.62 25.84 12.73
N THR A 9 24.56 25.77 13.54
CA THR A 9 23.52 24.74 13.43
C THR A 9 22.73 24.99 12.15
N VAL A 10 22.97 24.19 11.12
CA VAL A 10 22.08 24.12 9.96
C VAL A 10 20.84 23.34 10.38
N VAL A 11 19.79 24.06 10.77
CA VAL A 11 18.46 23.48 10.88
C VAL A 11 17.96 23.28 9.44
N LEU A 12 18.12 22.07 8.90
CA LEU A 12 17.38 21.67 7.72
C LEU A 12 15.90 21.59 8.11
N SER A 13 15.16 22.68 7.92
CA SER A 13 13.72 22.65 7.88
C SER A 13 13.30 21.67 6.78
N GLY A 14 12.72 20.55 7.20
CA GLY A 14 12.26 19.49 6.31
C GLY A 14 11.36 20.07 5.22
N PHE A 15 11.83 19.96 3.98
CA PHE A 15 11.01 20.23 2.82
C PHE A 15 9.89 19.19 2.79
N SER A 16 8.66 19.62 3.05
CA SER A 16 7.47 18.91 2.60
C SER A 16 7.39 19.06 1.08
N ALA A 17 8.29 18.39 0.36
CA ALA A 17 8.04 18.11 -1.04
C ALA A 17 6.78 17.25 -1.06
N LEU A 18 5.77 17.67 -1.83
CA LEU A 18 4.71 16.80 -2.30
C LEU A 18 5.40 15.68 -3.08
N ALA A 19 5.87 14.66 -2.38
CA ALA A 19 6.53 13.51 -2.98
C ALA A 19 5.45 12.82 -3.82
N GLY A 20 5.59 12.91 -5.14
CA GLY A 20 4.72 12.20 -6.06
C GLY A 20 4.75 10.71 -5.78
N ILE A 21 3.73 9.99 -6.26
CA ILE A 21 3.69 8.53 -6.12
C ILE A 21 4.92 7.90 -6.81
N PRO A 22 5.64 6.95 -6.17
CA PRO A 22 6.77 6.29 -6.81
C PRO A 22 6.39 5.62 -8.13
N SER A 23 7.29 5.67 -9.12
CA SER A 23 7.07 5.05 -10.44
C SER A 23 6.77 3.56 -10.33
N ASP A 24 7.41 2.85 -9.40
CA ASP A 24 7.15 1.42 -9.16
C ASP A 24 5.67 1.07 -8.89
N LEU A 25 4.92 2.01 -8.30
CA LEU A 25 3.47 1.87 -8.08
C LEU A 25 2.65 2.39 -9.26
N GLN A 26 3.09 3.47 -9.91
CA GLN A 26 2.43 3.99 -11.11
C GLN A 26 2.47 2.95 -12.25
N ASP A 27 3.58 2.26 -12.42
CA ASP A 27 3.81 1.23 -13.44
C ASP A 27 2.97 -0.04 -13.24
N LEU A 28 2.23 -0.14 -12.12
CA LEU A 28 1.24 -1.19 -11.91
C LEU A 28 -0.05 -0.94 -12.70
N ILE A 29 -0.27 0.30 -13.12
CA ILE A 29 -1.43 0.69 -13.93
C ILE A 29 -0.97 0.81 -15.40
N PRO A 30 -1.74 0.29 -16.37
CA PRO A 30 -1.37 0.39 -17.79
C PRO A 30 -1.15 1.84 -18.22
N SER A 31 -0.12 2.08 -19.04
CA SER A 31 0.23 3.41 -19.52
C SER A 31 -0.96 4.14 -20.14
N GLY A 32 -1.14 5.42 -19.79
CA GLY A 32 -2.26 6.24 -20.26
C GLY A 32 -3.58 6.01 -19.50
N LYS A 33 -3.59 5.17 -18.46
CA LYS A 33 -4.75 4.99 -17.57
C LYS A 33 -4.41 5.46 -16.15
N ASN A 34 -5.45 5.85 -15.42
CA ASN A 34 -5.38 6.17 -13.99
C ASN A 34 -5.97 5.06 -13.12
N THR A 35 -6.55 4.03 -13.74
CA THR A 35 -7.17 2.91 -13.05
C THR A 35 -6.92 1.60 -13.79
N ALA A 36 -6.90 0.50 -13.04
CA ALA A 36 -6.89 -0.86 -13.55
C ALA A 36 -7.78 -1.74 -12.69
N SER A 37 -8.48 -2.68 -13.32
CA SER A 37 -9.25 -3.71 -12.61
C SER A 37 -8.78 -5.07 -13.08
N LEU A 38 -8.41 -5.93 -12.13
CA LEU A 38 -7.87 -7.24 -12.36
C LEU A 38 -8.76 -8.25 -11.65
N SER A 39 -9.05 -9.36 -12.31
CA SER A 39 -9.83 -10.45 -11.74
C SER A 39 -8.94 -11.66 -11.52
N GLY A 40 -9.18 -12.37 -10.44
CA GLY A 40 -8.33 -13.48 -10.04
C GLY A 40 -9.03 -14.45 -9.12
N LYS A 41 -8.23 -15.32 -8.52
CA LYS A 41 -8.68 -16.25 -7.49
C LYS A 41 -7.73 -16.31 -6.31
N THR A 42 -8.28 -16.53 -5.13
CA THR A 42 -7.54 -16.85 -3.92
C THR A 42 -7.04 -18.30 -3.96
N GLN A 43 -6.20 -18.69 -2.98
CA GLN A 43 -5.67 -20.05 -2.89
C GLN A 43 -6.77 -21.11 -2.71
N ASP A 44 -7.84 -20.80 -1.97
CA ASP A 44 -9.04 -21.64 -1.80
C ASP A 44 -10.07 -21.44 -2.93
N ASN A 45 -9.64 -20.89 -4.08
CA ASN A 45 -10.41 -20.77 -5.32
C ASN A 45 -11.66 -19.87 -5.20
N LYS A 46 -11.68 -18.93 -4.23
CA LYS A 46 -12.70 -17.86 -4.19
C LYS A 46 -12.40 -16.80 -5.24
N PRO A 47 -13.43 -16.22 -5.88
CA PRO A 47 -13.22 -15.10 -6.78
C PRO A 47 -12.71 -13.89 -6.00
N CYS A 48 -11.72 -13.20 -6.57
CA CYS A 48 -11.22 -11.94 -6.04
C CYS A 48 -11.02 -10.94 -7.17
N GLN A 49 -11.12 -9.66 -6.82
CA GLN A 49 -10.90 -8.54 -7.70
C GLN A 49 -9.89 -7.59 -7.06
N VAL A 50 -8.99 -7.06 -7.88
CA VAL A 50 -8.05 -6.01 -7.47
C VAL A 50 -8.32 -4.77 -8.30
N GLU A 51 -8.61 -3.68 -7.62
CA GLU A 51 -8.77 -2.36 -8.24
C GLU A 51 -7.58 -1.49 -7.87
N LEU A 52 -6.89 -0.99 -8.87
CA LEU A 52 -5.78 -0.06 -8.73
C LEU A 52 -6.24 1.31 -9.20
N SER A 53 -5.88 2.35 -8.46
CA SER A 53 -6.05 3.73 -8.91
C SER A 53 -4.85 4.58 -8.54
N ALA A 54 -4.45 5.48 -9.43
CA ALA A 54 -3.35 6.39 -9.20
C ALA A 54 -3.68 7.79 -9.69
N SER A 55 -3.14 8.77 -8.98
CA SER A 55 -3.02 10.16 -9.38
C SER A 55 -1.59 10.63 -9.08
N ASN A 56 -1.29 11.89 -9.39
CA ASN A 56 0.02 12.47 -9.08
C ASN A 56 0.37 12.43 -7.59
N THR A 57 -0.63 12.44 -6.71
CA THR A 57 -0.46 12.58 -5.26
C THR A 57 -1.07 11.43 -4.46
N SER A 58 -1.77 10.50 -5.10
CA SER A 58 -2.45 9.40 -4.42
C SER A 58 -2.32 8.09 -5.18
N PHE A 59 -2.25 6.98 -4.43
CA PHE A 59 -2.31 5.64 -4.99
C PHE A 59 -3.18 4.78 -4.09
N SER A 60 -4.01 3.92 -4.68
CA SER A 60 -4.76 2.92 -3.93
C SER A 60 -4.79 1.58 -4.65
N ALA A 61 -4.83 0.52 -3.85
CA ALA A 61 -5.10 -0.83 -4.29
C ALA A 61 -6.15 -1.44 -3.37
N ALA A 62 -7.33 -1.78 -3.91
CA ALA A 62 -8.39 -2.46 -3.19
C ALA A 62 -8.45 -3.92 -3.63
N LEU A 63 -8.27 -4.84 -2.69
CA LEU A 63 -8.43 -6.28 -2.88
C LEU A 63 -9.78 -6.68 -2.27
N SER A 64 -10.69 -7.12 -3.13
CA SER A 64 -12.02 -7.61 -2.77
C SER A 64 -12.09 -9.11 -2.97
N VAL A 65 -12.43 -9.86 -1.92
CA VAL A 65 -12.69 -11.31 -1.97
C VAL A 65 -14.19 -11.52 -1.86
N LEU A 66 -14.75 -12.38 -2.71
CA LEU A 66 -16.19 -12.67 -2.69
C LEU A 66 -16.47 -14.02 -2.02
N LYS A 67 -17.54 -14.07 -1.24
CA LYS A 67 -18.12 -15.30 -0.69
C LYS A 67 -18.83 -16.08 -1.80
N SER A 68 -19.23 -17.32 -1.49
CA SER A 68 -19.91 -18.20 -2.45
C SER A 68 -21.26 -17.64 -2.94
N ASN A 69 -21.90 -16.77 -2.16
CA ASN A 69 -23.15 -16.11 -2.52
C ASN A 69 -22.95 -14.78 -3.28
N GLY A 70 -21.71 -14.42 -3.62
CA GLY A 70 -21.37 -13.18 -4.31
C GLY A 70 -21.15 -11.96 -3.40
N ASP A 71 -21.40 -12.08 -2.09
CA ASP A 71 -21.16 -10.99 -1.14
C ASP A 71 -19.68 -10.75 -0.89
N LEU A 72 -19.30 -9.52 -0.54
CA LEU A 72 -17.96 -9.19 -0.09
C LEU A 72 -17.60 -9.93 1.21
N ASP A 73 -16.45 -10.60 1.22
CA ASP A 73 -15.80 -11.11 2.42
C ASP A 73 -14.89 -10.04 3.02
N SER A 74 -15.47 -9.18 3.85
CA SER A 74 -14.75 -8.08 4.50
C SER A 74 -13.60 -8.52 5.41
N ARG A 75 -13.56 -9.79 5.84
CA ARG A 75 -12.47 -10.30 6.68
C ARG A 75 -11.21 -10.59 5.87
N ARG A 76 -11.39 -10.93 4.58
CA ARG A 76 -10.33 -11.29 3.64
C ARG A 76 -10.01 -10.17 2.65
N SER A 77 -10.93 -9.20 2.53
CA SER A 77 -10.74 -8.02 1.70
C SER A 77 -9.91 -6.97 2.45
N GLY A 78 -9.17 -6.16 1.71
CA GLY A 78 -8.30 -5.13 2.29
C GLY A 78 -7.93 -4.07 1.27
N ALA A 79 -7.46 -2.92 1.76
CA ALA A 79 -7.04 -1.82 0.90
C ALA A 79 -5.72 -1.23 1.35
N PHE A 80 -4.85 -0.95 0.37
CA PHE A 80 -3.64 -0.14 0.53
C PHE A 80 -3.89 1.25 -0.04
N GLN A 81 -3.44 2.28 0.67
CA GLN A 81 -3.62 3.68 0.26
C GLN A 81 -2.37 4.51 0.56
N ILE A 82 -2.08 5.47 -0.33
CA ILE A 82 -1.13 6.58 -0.17
C ILE A 82 -1.87 7.85 -0.58
N GLY A 83 -1.66 8.93 0.17
CA GLY A 83 -2.46 10.16 0.06
C GLY A 83 -3.67 10.09 1.00
N PHE A 84 -4.46 11.17 1.04
CA PHE A 84 -5.67 11.25 1.89
C PHE A 84 -5.45 10.88 3.36
N GLY A 85 -4.32 11.32 3.95
CA GLY A 85 -3.94 11.00 5.32
C GLY A 85 -3.02 9.78 5.48
N TYR A 86 -2.86 8.96 4.44
CA TYR A 86 -1.90 7.85 4.42
C TYR A 86 -0.55 8.31 3.86
N THR A 87 0.52 7.99 4.56
CA THR A 87 1.89 8.31 4.16
C THR A 87 2.64 7.04 3.77
N LEU A 88 3.30 7.04 2.61
CA LEU A 88 4.22 5.99 2.23
C LEU A 88 5.42 5.98 3.19
N GLN A 89 5.69 4.84 3.82
CA GLN A 89 6.81 4.63 4.74
C GLN A 89 8.02 4.03 4.02
N SER A 90 7.78 3.05 3.16
CA SER A 90 8.85 2.37 2.42
C SER A 90 8.30 1.74 1.15
N ILE A 91 9.13 1.67 0.13
CA ILE A 91 8.89 0.90 -1.08
C ILE A 91 10.16 0.16 -1.49
N SER A 92 10.02 -1.05 -2.00
CA SER A 92 11.11 -1.83 -2.56
C SER A 92 10.60 -2.67 -3.73
N SER A 93 11.48 -2.92 -4.68
CA SER A 93 11.22 -3.76 -5.85
C SER A 93 12.36 -4.77 -5.95
N GLN A 94 12.07 -6.04 -5.63
CA GLN A 94 13.06 -7.13 -5.64
C GLN A 94 12.41 -8.40 -6.18
N ASN A 95 13.14 -9.16 -7.00
CA ASN A 95 12.68 -10.45 -7.54
C ASN A 95 11.28 -10.38 -8.20
N ASN A 96 11.02 -9.32 -8.95
CA ASN A 96 9.71 -9.01 -9.56
C ASN A 96 8.56 -8.79 -8.57
N ILE A 97 8.85 -8.54 -7.30
CA ILE A 97 7.86 -8.20 -6.28
C ILE A 97 8.02 -6.73 -5.89
N VAL A 98 6.96 -5.95 -6.06
CA VAL A 98 6.86 -4.60 -5.50
C VAL A 98 6.25 -4.72 -4.11
N SER A 99 6.95 -4.23 -3.09
CA SER A 99 6.51 -4.21 -1.71
C SER A 99 6.45 -2.76 -1.23
N ALA A 100 5.25 -2.26 -0.95
CA ALA A 100 5.03 -0.91 -0.45
C ALA A 100 4.31 -0.95 0.90
N VAL A 101 4.76 -0.09 1.82
CA VAL A 101 4.20 0.02 3.17
C VAL A 101 3.69 1.44 3.36
N SER A 102 2.42 1.59 3.67
CA SER A 102 1.82 2.87 4.04
C SER A 102 1.39 2.87 5.49
N PHE A 103 1.38 4.06 6.06
CA PHE A 103 0.99 4.29 7.43
C PHE A 103 -0.09 5.36 7.47
N HIS A 104 -1.17 5.07 8.16
CA HIS A 104 -2.20 6.05 8.46
C HIS A 104 -2.00 6.52 9.89
N LYS A 105 -1.73 7.82 10.06
CA LYS A 105 -1.47 8.34 11.40
C LYS A 105 -2.67 8.25 12.33
N ALA A 106 -3.89 7.98 11.82
CA ALA A 106 -5.16 7.91 12.56
C ALA A 106 -4.98 8.09 14.06
N GLU A 107 -5.06 9.36 14.47
CA GLU A 107 -5.45 9.71 15.82
C GLU A 107 -6.68 8.88 16.17
N GLU A 108 -6.75 8.46 17.43
CA GLU A 108 -7.36 7.25 18.00
C GLU A 108 -8.85 6.95 17.67
N GLN A 109 -9.50 7.67 16.76
CA GLN A 109 -10.94 7.64 16.53
C GLN A 109 -11.42 7.01 15.22
N TYR A 110 -10.61 6.87 14.16
CA TYR A 110 -11.17 6.61 12.81
C TYR A 110 -10.58 5.46 11.97
N SER A 111 -9.51 4.78 12.39
CA SER A 111 -9.08 3.54 11.72
C SER A 111 -8.23 2.66 12.64
N SER A 112 -8.56 1.37 12.72
CA SER A 112 -7.74 0.35 13.38
C SER A 112 -6.45 0.05 12.61
N ASP A 113 -6.42 0.37 11.32
CA ASP A 113 -5.44 -0.10 10.35
C ASP A 113 -4.29 0.91 10.27
N ALA A 114 -3.37 0.83 11.25
CA ALA A 114 -2.31 1.81 11.39
C ALA A 114 -1.28 1.69 10.26
N ARG A 115 -0.98 0.47 9.82
CA ARG A 115 -0.02 0.22 8.74
C ARG A 115 -0.57 -0.81 7.76
N THR A 116 -0.43 -0.55 6.48
CA THR A 116 -0.81 -1.51 5.43
C THR A 116 0.38 -1.78 4.53
N THR A 117 0.62 -3.05 4.23
CA THR A 117 1.60 -3.50 3.26
C THR A 117 0.90 -4.05 2.03
N LEU A 118 1.35 -3.62 0.86
CA LEU A 118 0.96 -4.12 -0.45
C LEU A 118 2.13 -4.87 -1.06
N HIS A 119 1.93 -6.14 -1.38
CA HIS A 119 2.85 -6.92 -2.21
C HIS A 119 2.21 -7.18 -3.57
N VAL A 120 2.95 -6.88 -4.64
CA VAL A 120 2.54 -7.14 -6.02
C VAL A 120 3.60 -7.95 -6.72
N ALA A 121 3.29 -9.21 -7.03
CA ALA A 121 4.15 -10.07 -7.84
C ALA A 121 3.88 -9.79 -9.32
N LYS A 122 4.95 -9.58 -10.08
CA LYS A 122 4.93 -9.34 -11.52
C LYS A 122 5.67 -10.44 -12.25
N ASN A 123 5.28 -10.70 -13.50
CA ASN A 123 6.03 -11.51 -14.43
C ASN A 123 5.92 -10.88 -15.82
N GLN A 124 7.05 -10.62 -16.47
CA GLN A 124 7.10 -9.96 -17.78
C GLN A 124 6.26 -8.66 -17.87
N GLY A 125 6.23 -7.89 -16.78
CA GLY A 125 5.46 -6.64 -16.68
C GLY A 125 3.97 -6.81 -16.36
N ALA A 126 3.44 -8.03 -16.37
CA ALA A 126 2.06 -8.31 -15.99
C ALA A 126 1.95 -8.66 -14.49
N ILE A 127 0.92 -8.15 -13.82
CA ILE A 127 0.60 -8.48 -12.43
C ILE A 127 0.12 -9.94 -12.37
N GLN A 128 0.78 -10.74 -11.54
CA GLN A 128 0.47 -12.16 -11.32
C GLN A 128 -0.27 -12.39 -10.02
N ALA A 129 0.07 -11.64 -8.97
CA ALA A 129 -0.61 -11.74 -7.70
C ALA A 129 -0.52 -10.43 -6.92
N VAL A 130 -1.54 -10.16 -6.11
CA VAL A 130 -1.58 -9.02 -5.20
C VAL A 130 -1.96 -9.53 -3.82
N GLN A 131 -1.18 -9.14 -2.81
CA GLN A 131 -1.45 -9.44 -1.42
C GLN A 131 -1.53 -8.14 -0.61
N VAL A 132 -2.53 -8.07 0.26
CA VAL A 132 -2.69 -6.97 1.22
C VAL A 132 -2.56 -7.50 2.64
N ILE A 133 -1.70 -6.85 3.42
CA ILE A 133 -1.47 -7.15 4.83
C ILE A 133 -1.74 -5.89 5.62
N VAL A 134 -2.50 -6.00 6.70
CA VAL A 134 -2.86 -4.87 7.57
C VAL A 134 -2.33 -5.13 8.97
N GLU A 135 -1.71 -4.13 9.57
CA GLU A 135 -1.37 -4.12 10.99
C GLU A 135 -2.40 -3.29 11.75
N GLU A 136 -3.21 -3.99 12.53
CA GLU A 136 -4.27 -3.39 13.34
C GLU A 136 -3.71 -3.01 14.72
N LYS A 137 -4.10 -1.86 15.27
CA LYS A 137 -3.84 -1.54 16.70
C LYS A 137 -4.61 -2.51 17.58
N GLY A 138 -3.91 -3.40 18.28
CA GLY A 138 -4.50 -4.21 19.35
C GLY A 138 -4.38 -3.52 20.71
N PHE A 139 -5.14 -4.00 21.69
CA PHE A 139 -5.26 -3.40 23.03
C PHE A 139 -3.91 -3.27 23.78
N PHE A 140 -2.95 -4.14 23.50
CA PHE A 140 -1.62 -4.10 24.12
C PHE A 140 -0.44 -4.05 23.11
N LYS A 141 -0.66 -4.39 21.83
CA LYS A 141 0.35 -4.47 20.75
C LYS A 141 -0.33 -4.39 19.37
N PHE A 142 0.42 -4.08 18.32
CA PHE A 142 -0.04 -4.26 16.94
C PHE A 142 -0.28 -5.74 16.61
N LYS A 143 -1.34 -6.03 15.85
CA LYS A 143 -1.65 -7.37 15.32
C LYS A 143 -1.58 -7.33 13.80
N THR A 144 -0.66 -8.08 13.22
CA THR A 144 -0.58 -8.27 11.77
C THR A 144 -1.67 -9.25 11.32
N VAL A 145 -2.50 -8.81 10.39
CA VAL A 145 -3.58 -9.56 9.76
C VAL A 145 -3.31 -9.60 8.27
N ILE A 146 -2.99 -10.79 7.75
CA ILE A 146 -2.97 -11.03 6.31
C ILE A 146 -4.43 -11.03 5.85
N LYS A 147 -4.81 -10.10 4.97
CA LYS A 147 -6.17 -10.04 4.45
C LYS A 147 -6.37 -11.16 3.43
N GLU A 148 -5.65 -11.11 2.31
CA GLU A 148 -5.63 -12.20 1.32
C GLU A 148 -4.54 -12.02 0.26
N THR A 149 -4.24 -13.10 -0.48
CA THR A 149 -3.55 -13.05 -1.77
C THR A 149 -4.49 -13.38 -2.93
N CYS A 150 -4.63 -12.46 -3.88
CA CYS A 150 -5.39 -12.65 -5.12
C CYS A 150 -4.42 -12.98 -6.27
N SER A 151 -4.52 -14.18 -6.83
CA SER A 151 -3.75 -14.59 -8.02
C SER A 151 -4.51 -14.21 -9.29
N ILE A 152 -3.92 -13.34 -10.10
CA ILE A 152 -4.50 -12.80 -11.33
C ILE A 152 -4.30 -13.80 -12.47
N LYS A 153 -5.32 -13.96 -13.31
CA LYS A 153 -5.30 -14.82 -14.49
C LYS A 153 -5.08 -14.04 -15.77
#